data_AF-A0A0Q9WAZ3-F1
#
_entry.id   AF-A0A0Q9WAZ3-F1
#
_cell.length_a   1.000
_cell.length_b   1.000
_cell.length_c   1.000
_cell.angle_alpha   90.00
_cell.angle_beta   90.00
_cell.angle_gamma   90.00
#
_symmetry.space_group_name_H-M   'P 1'
#
loop_
_entity.id
_entity.type
_entity.pdbx_description
1 polymer ?
#
loop_
_entity_poly.entity_id
_entity_poly.type
_entity_poly.pdbx_seq_one_letter_code
_entity_poly.pdbx_strand_id
1 'polypeptide(L)'
;MVSFYGIILAKIVVLFLVPGLDSQCYDCAKAWKTKCNTSQTGYYCMPGAEISRVDLTSEQFATSTPDPTKLFSACSPYPLHVDYIQQWCCFWSDSIGCQVAMHPQIYKSGHPSRFCDFCKTKCICRGLSVLGVQQPWHWTYLGCITLLMHRFF
;
A
#
# COMPACT_ATOMS: atom_id res chain seq x y z
N MET A 1 28.81 -40.92 15.27
CA MET A 1 28.22 -39.63 15.72
C MET A 1 28.26 -38.62 14.58
N VAL A 2 27.52 -38.85 13.48
CA VAL A 2 27.52 -37.99 12.29
C VAL A 2 26.10 -37.92 11.74
N SER A 3 25.15 -37.29 12.43
CA SER A 3 23.79 -37.13 11.86
C SER A 3 22.90 -36.11 12.60
N PHE A 4 23.45 -34.97 13.03
CA PHE A 4 22.62 -33.87 13.56
C PHE A 4 23.01 -32.52 12.95
N TYR A 5 24.30 -32.31 12.67
CA TYR A 5 24.78 -31.08 12.02
C TYR A 5 24.26 -30.89 10.58
N GLY A 6 24.08 -31.98 9.81
CA GLY A 6 23.56 -31.90 8.44
C GLY A 6 22.11 -31.40 8.35
N ILE A 7 21.27 -31.77 9.33
CA ILE A 7 19.85 -31.36 9.36
C ILE A 7 19.73 -29.89 9.77
N ILE A 8 20.55 -29.44 10.72
CA ILE A 8 20.57 -28.04 11.17
C ILE A 8 21.05 -27.13 10.04
N LEU A 9 22.11 -27.52 9.33
CA LEU A 9 22.61 -26.76 8.16
C LEU A 9 21.60 -26.73 7.02
N ALA A 10 20.89 -27.84 6.74
CA ALA A 10 19.84 -27.87 5.72
C ALA A 10 18.66 -26.93 6.05
N LYS A 11 18.24 -26.85 7.33
CA LYS A 11 17.18 -25.92 7.75
C LYS A 11 17.59 -24.46 7.65
N ILE A 12 18.84 -24.13 8.00
CA ILE A 12 19.39 -22.79 7.85
C ILE A 12 19.44 -22.43 6.36
N VAL A 13 19.92 -23.33 5.50
CA VAL A 13 20.00 -23.10 4.06
C VAL A 13 18.62 -22.86 3.42
N VAL A 14 17.55 -23.56 3.84
CA VAL A 14 16.18 -23.30 3.36
C VAL A 14 15.63 -21.95 3.85
N LEU A 15 15.95 -21.54 5.07
CA LEU A 15 15.54 -20.22 5.61
C LEU A 15 16.28 -19.04 4.93
N PHE A 16 17.47 -19.27 4.38
CA PHE A 16 18.27 -18.24 3.69
C PHE A 16 18.17 -18.29 2.15
N LEU A 17 17.70 -19.40 1.55
CA LEU A 17 17.55 -19.55 0.08
C LEU A 17 16.21 -19.08 -0.48
N VAL A 18 15.23 -18.78 0.37
CA VAL A 18 14.07 -17.99 -0.07
C VAL A 18 14.43 -16.55 0.26
N PRO A 19 15.14 -15.81 -0.64
CA PRO A 19 15.25 -14.38 -0.45
C PRO A 19 13.82 -13.89 -0.31
N GLY A 20 13.55 -13.21 0.80
CA GLY A 20 12.23 -12.77 1.20
C GLY A 20 11.42 -12.37 -0.02
N LEU A 21 10.27 -13.02 -0.20
CA LEU A 21 9.14 -12.30 -0.73
C LEU A 21 8.86 -11.20 0.31
N ASP A 22 9.71 -10.16 0.31
CA ASP A 22 9.47 -8.93 1.05
C ASP A 22 8.10 -8.51 0.58
N SER A 23 7.12 -8.63 1.46
CA SER A 23 5.76 -8.22 1.19
C SER A 23 5.86 -6.86 0.55
N GLN A 24 5.36 -6.72 -0.68
CA GLN A 24 5.58 -5.53 -1.51
C GLN A 24 4.62 -4.41 -1.07
N CYS A 25 4.59 -4.23 0.23
CA CYS A 25 3.66 -3.50 1.04
C CYS A 25 4.43 -2.37 1.71
N TYR A 26 3.92 -1.16 1.64
CA TYR A 26 4.51 0.00 2.26
C TYR A 26 3.48 0.70 3.15
N ASP A 27 3.83 0.83 4.43
CA ASP A 27 2.98 1.48 5.43
C ASP A 27 3.04 3.00 5.29
N CYS A 28 1.91 3.59 4.87
CA CYS A 28 1.82 5.03 4.67
C CYS A 28 1.84 5.84 5.96
N ALA A 29 1.61 5.23 7.12
CA ALA A 29 1.78 5.92 8.39
C ALA A 29 3.23 6.38 8.59
N LYS A 30 4.21 5.62 8.06
CA LYS A 30 5.63 5.99 8.08
C LYS A 30 5.91 7.21 7.20
N ALA A 31 5.35 7.23 5.98
CA ALA A 31 5.53 8.34 5.05
C ALA A 31 4.86 9.63 5.55
N TRP A 32 3.63 9.54 6.05
CA TRP A 32 2.87 10.71 6.48
C TRP A 32 3.19 11.16 7.91
N LYS A 33 3.94 10.34 8.67
CA LYS A 33 4.18 10.54 10.11
C LYS A 33 2.88 10.68 10.91
N THR A 34 1.81 10.05 10.45
CA THR A 34 0.49 10.06 11.10
C THR A 34 -0.22 8.74 10.88
N LYS A 35 -0.99 8.29 11.87
CA LYS A 35 -1.77 7.06 11.75
C LYS A 35 -3.08 7.34 10.99
N CYS A 36 -3.37 6.52 9.98
CA CYS A 36 -4.69 6.48 9.37
C CYS A 36 -5.63 5.62 10.23
N ASN A 37 -6.58 6.23 10.91
CA ASN A 37 -7.65 5.50 11.60
C ASN A 37 -8.91 5.51 10.72
N THR A 38 -9.43 4.36 10.36
CA THR A 38 -10.64 4.22 9.52
C THR A 38 -11.55 3.16 10.11
N SER A 39 -12.87 3.37 10.07
CA SER A 39 -13.85 2.34 10.44
C SER A 39 -14.33 1.52 9.24
N GLN A 40 -13.79 1.78 8.05
CA GLN A 40 -14.18 1.14 6.80
C GLN A 40 -12.99 0.40 6.22
N THR A 41 -13.24 -0.80 5.71
CA THR A 41 -12.27 -1.54 4.89
C THR A 41 -12.52 -1.25 3.42
N GLY A 42 -11.45 -0.99 2.66
CA GLY A 42 -11.57 -0.75 1.24
C GLY A 42 -10.25 -0.83 0.50
N TYR A 43 -10.33 -0.63 -0.81
CA TYR A 43 -9.17 -0.60 -1.69
C TYR A 43 -9.38 0.33 -2.88
N TYR A 44 -8.28 0.76 -3.47
CA TYR A 44 -8.22 1.46 -4.75
C TYR A 44 -7.00 0.96 -5.52
N CYS A 45 -7.16 0.56 -6.77
CA CYS A 45 -6.07 0.06 -7.59
C CYS A 45 -5.96 0.81 -8.91
N MET A 46 -4.73 0.93 -9.39
CA MET A 46 -4.50 1.21 -10.80
C MET A 46 -4.94 0.03 -11.67
N PRO A 47 -5.21 0.26 -12.97
CA PRO A 47 -5.56 -0.83 -13.90
C PRO A 47 -4.54 -1.97 -13.88
N GLY A 48 -5.04 -3.21 -13.98
CA GLY A 48 -4.21 -4.42 -13.99
C GLY A 48 -4.02 -5.08 -12.62
N ALA A 49 -4.91 -4.83 -11.65
CA ALA A 49 -4.95 -5.57 -10.40
C ALA A 49 -6.08 -6.61 -10.42
N GLU A 50 -5.81 -7.79 -9.84
CA GLU A 50 -6.78 -8.87 -9.64
C GLU A 50 -6.99 -9.04 -8.14
N ILE A 51 -8.21 -8.73 -7.70
CA ILE A 51 -8.61 -8.76 -6.30
C ILE A 51 -9.89 -9.57 -6.17
N SER A 52 -9.82 -10.61 -5.36
CA SER A 52 -10.93 -11.45 -4.98
C SER A 52 -11.37 -11.14 -3.54
N ARG A 53 -12.59 -11.53 -3.19
CA ARG A 53 -13.04 -11.54 -1.79
C ARG A 53 -13.00 -12.98 -1.30
N VAL A 54 -12.51 -13.15 -0.08
CA VAL A 54 -12.42 -14.46 0.56
C VAL A 54 -13.56 -14.63 1.56
N ASP A 55 -14.29 -15.73 1.40
CA ASP A 55 -15.40 -16.15 2.27
C ASP A 55 -14.88 -16.89 3.51
N LEU A 56 -13.90 -16.31 4.21
CA LEU A 56 -13.50 -16.80 5.54
C LEU A 56 -14.31 -16.06 6.60
N THR A 57 -14.54 -16.67 7.76
CA THR A 57 -15.04 -15.89 8.90
C THR A 57 -13.94 -14.99 9.46
N SER A 58 -14.30 -13.89 10.13
CA SER A 58 -13.32 -12.98 10.75
C SER A 58 -12.37 -13.71 11.71
N GLU A 59 -12.86 -14.74 12.41
CA GLU A 59 -12.08 -15.58 13.33
C GLU A 59 -11.06 -16.45 12.60
N GLN A 60 -11.47 -17.05 11.48
CA GLN A 60 -10.58 -17.83 10.61
C GLN A 60 -9.49 -16.92 10.01
N PHE A 61 -9.83 -15.69 9.64
CA PHE A 61 -8.84 -14.74 9.15
C PHE A 61 -7.86 -14.31 10.25
N ALA A 62 -8.37 -13.98 11.45
CA ALA A 62 -7.53 -13.54 12.58
C ALA A 62 -6.53 -14.62 13.03
N THR A 63 -6.88 -15.89 12.87
CA THR A 63 -6.02 -17.03 13.21
C THR A 63 -5.23 -17.57 12.02
N SER A 64 -5.54 -17.11 10.80
CA SER A 64 -4.81 -17.50 9.60
C SER A 64 -3.39 -16.92 9.65
N THR A 65 -2.41 -17.78 9.41
CA THR A 65 -1.04 -17.32 9.17
C THR A 65 -0.97 -16.83 7.73
N PRO A 66 -0.43 -15.62 7.46
CA PRO A 66 -0.23 -15.16 6.09
C PRO A 66 0.58 -16.21 5.31
N ASP A 67 0.01 -16.69 4.23
CA ASP A 67 0.68 -17.64 3.36
C ASP A 67 1.90 -16.94 2.73
N PRO A 68 3.14 -17.43 2.97
CA PRO A 68 4.35 -16.77 2.48
C PRO A 68 4.46 -16.79 0.95
N THR A 69 3.69 -17.63 0.26
CA THR A 69 3.60 -17.61 -1.21
C THR A 69 2.74 -16.46 -1.73
N LYS A 70 1.91 -15.86 -0.87
CA LYS A 70 0.99 -14.78 -1.23
C LYS A 70 1.59 -13.42 -0.91
N LEU A 71 2.17 -12.84 -1.95
CA LEU A 71 2.94 -11.60 -1.96
C LEU A 71 2.35 -10.39 -1.23
N PHE A 72 1.03 -10.26 -1.22
CA PHE A 72 0.33 -9.09 -0.73
C PHE A 72 -0.50 -9.36 0.53
N SER A 73 -0.45 -10.59 1.06
CA SER A 73 -1.24 -11.01 2.23
C SER A 73 -0.98 -10.14 3.47
N ALA A 74 0.23 -9.57 3.58
CA ALA A 74 0.61 -8.68 4.68
C ALA A 74 -0.05 -7.28 4.63
N CYS A 75 -0.58 -6.85 3.48
CA CYS A 75 -1.24 -5.54 3.34
C CYS A 75 -2.67 -5.60 2.79
N SER A 76 -3.20 -6.78 2.46
CA SER A 76 -4.61 -6.94 2.11
C SER A 76 -5.44 -7.16 3.38
N PRO A 77 -6.35 -6.24 3.75
CA PRO A 77 -7.22 -6.42 4.90
C PRO A 77 -8.35 -7.39 4.54
N TYR A 78 -8.82 -8.19 5.51
CA TYR A 78 -10.03 -8.99 5.36
C TYR A 78 -11.24 -8.13 4.93
N PRO A 79 -12.08 -8.60 3.98
CA PRO A 79 -12.07 -9.90 3.29
C PRO A 79 -11.32 -9.89 1.95
N LEU A 80 -10.43 -8.94 1.71
CA LEU A 80 -9.77 -8.76 0.41
C LEU A 80 -8.61 -9.73 0.25
N HIS A 81 -8.54 -10.31 -0.95
CA HIS A 81 -7.47 -11.16 -1.39
C HIS A 81 -6.89 -10.65 -2.69
N VAL A 82 -5.58 -10.64 -2.80
CA VAL A 82 -4.88 -10.00 -3.90
C VAL A 82 -4.05 -11.06 -4.59
N ASP A 83 -4.53 -11.47 -5.76
CA ASP A 83 -3.90 -12.47 -6.59
C ASP A 83 -2.76 -11.82 -7.40
N TYR A 84 -2.98 -10.61 -7.90
CA TYR A 84 -2.00 -9.90 -8.72
C TYR A 84 -2.14 -8.37 -8.66
N ILE A 85 -1.02 -7.67 -8.76
CA ILE A 85 -0.95 -6.21 -8.92
C ILE A 85 0.08 -5.88 -9.99
N GLN A 86 -0.36 -5.35 -11.13
CA GLN A 86 0.55 -4.90 -12.19
C GLN A 86 1.32 -3.61 -11.81
N GLN A 87 0.64 -2.70 -11.10
CA GLN A 87 1.20 -1.39 -10.73
C GLN A 87 1.21 -1.20 -9.21
N TRP A 88 0.15 -0.61 -8.66
CA TRP A 88 0.00 -0.38 -7.25
C TRP A 88 -1.48 -0.29 -6.85
N CYS A 89 -1.73 -0.57 -5.57
CA CYS A 89 -3.02 -0.48 -4.91
C CYS A 89 -2.86 0.18 -3.55
N CYS A 90 -3.87 0.94 -3.14
CA CYS A 90 -4.06 1.38 -1.76
C CYS A 90 -5.04 0.41 -1.09
N PHE A 91 -4.68 -0.08 0.09
CA PHE A 91 -5.58 -0.83 0.95
C PHE A 91 -5.75 -0.11 2.27
N TRP A 92 -6.95 -0.15 2.84
CA TRP A 92 -7.17 0.42 4.16
C TRP A 92 -8.16 -0.37 4.99
N SER A 93 -7.93 -0.42 6.30
CA SER A 93 -8.84 -0.92 7.33
C SER A 93 -8.45 -0.38 8.71
N ASP A 94 -9.30 -0.60 9.71
CA ASP A 94 -9.00 -0.23 11.10
C ASP A 94 -7.75 -0.96 11.64
N SER A 95 -7.52 -2.20 11.18
CA SER A 95 -6.43 -3.05 11.66
C SER A 95 -5.08 -2.72 11.04
N ILE A 96 -5.02 -2.37 9.75
CA ILE A 96 -3.75 -2.14 9.03
C ILE A 96 -3.46 -0.66 8.76
N GLY A 97 -4.40 0.24 9.04
CA GLY A 97 -4.30 1.64 8.63
C GLY A 97 -4.43 1.77 7.11
N CYS A 98 -3.56 2.56 6.47
CA CYS A 98 -3.49 2.69 5.01
C CYS A 98 -2.14 2.17 4.52
N GLN A 99 -2.18 1.23 3.59
CA GLN A 99 -1.03 0.52 3.03
C GLN A 99 -0.99 0.68 1.51
N VAL A 100 0.20 0.76 0.94
CA VAL A 100 0.40 0.62 -0.52
C VAL A 100 0.91 -0.78 -0.79
N ALA A 101 0.23 -1.53 -1.66
CA ALA A 101 0.76 -2.74 -2.28
C ALA A 101 1.23 -2.40 -3.70
N MET A 102 2.36 -2.93 -4.16
CA MET A 102 2.90 -2.61 -5.48
C MET A 102 3.64 -3.77 -6.12
N HIS A 103 3.72 -3.77 -7.45
CA HIS A 103 4.48 -4.78 -8.20
C HIS A 103 5.97 -4.80 -7.73
N PRO A 104 6.64 -5.97 -7.66
CA PRO A 104 7.98 -6.05 -7.06
C PRO A 104 9.01 -5.20 -7.79
N GLN A 105 8.90 -5.06 -9.11
CA GLN A 105 9.79 -4.22 -9.89
C GLN A 105 9.66 -2.74 -9.51
N ILE A 106 8.43 -2.29 -9.21
CA ILE A 106 8.17 -0.91 -8.76
C ILE A 106 8.71 -0.71 -7.35
N TYR A 107 8.50 -1.68 -6.45
CA TYR A 107 9.07 -1.65 -5.11
C TYR A 107 10.60 -1.52 -5.13
N LYS A 108 11.27 -2.35 -5.94
CA LYS A 108 12.73 -2.36 -6.11
C LYS A 108 13.29 -1.10 -6.77
N SER A 109 12.49 -0.33 -7.50
CA SER A 109 12.91 0.93 -8.14
C SER A 109 13.19 2.08 -7.14
N GLY A 110 12.90 1.89 -5.85
CA GLY A 110 13.54 2.65 -4.77
C GLY A 110 12.73 3.80 -4.16
N HIS A 111 11.45 3.97 -4.48
CA HIS A 111 10.64 5.07 -3.91
C HIS A 111 9.19 4.66 -3.62
N PRO A 112 8.94 3.68 -2.73
CA PRO A 112 7.58 3.21 -2.43
C PRO A 112 6.73 4.28 -1.72
N SER A 113 7.35 5.20 -0.97
CA SER A 113 6.67 6.26 -0.23
C SER A 113 5.90 7.24 -1.13
N ARG A 114 6.33 7.48 -2.37
CA ARG A 114 5.65 8.39 -3.30
C ARG A 114 4.21 7.94 -3.61
N PHE A 115 3.95 6.64 -3.52
CA PHE A 115 2.62 6.10 -3.76
C PHE A 115 1.65 6.38 -2.61
N CYS A 116 2.18 6.65 -1.42
CA CYS A 116 1.36 7.11 -0.31
C CYS A 116 0.75 8.49 -0.57
N ASP A 117 1.36 9.36 -1.38
CA ASP A 117 0.72 10.63 -1.71
C ASP A 117 -0.56 10.43 -2.53
N PHE A 118 -0.57 9.45 -3.44
CA PHE A 118 -1.79 9.05 -4.13
C PHE A 118 -2.81 8.43 -3.17
N CYS A 119 -2.37 7.52 -2.31
CA CYS A 119 -3.25 6.86 -1.34
C CYS A 119 -3.83 7.81 -0.30
N LYS A 120 -3.18 8.94 -0.02
CA LYS A 120 -3.69 9.96 0.91
C LYS A 120 -5.06 10.51 0.50
N THR A 121 -5.33 10.55 -0.80
CA THR A 121 -6.62 11.02 -1.36
C THR A 121 -7.65 9.91 -1.52
N LYS A 122 -7.24 8.64 -1.36
CA LYS A 122 -8.09 7.46 -1.60
C LYS A 122 -8.48 6.76 -0.29
N CYS A 123 -7.55 6.66 0.65
CA CYS A 123 -7.78 6.06 1.96
C CYS A 123 -8.75 6.92 2.78
N ILE A 124 -9.82 6.31 3.30
CA ILE A 124 -10.87 6.99 4.08
C ILE A 124 -10.42 7.10 5.55
N CYS A 125 -9.48 7.98 5.84
CA CYS A 125 -8.94 8.14 7.18
C CYS A 125 -9.67 9.25 7.97
N ARG A 126 -10.14 8.95 9.19
CA ARG A 126 -10.66 9.95 10.13
C ARG A 126 -9.50 10.82 10.63
N GLY A 127 -9.66 12.14 10.59
CA GLY A 127 -8.64 13.09 11.08
C GLY A 127 -7.50 13.37 10.10
N LEU A 128 -7.48 12.75 8.92
CA LEU A 128 -6.83 13.33 7.73
C LEU A 128 -7.74 14.44 7.18
N SER A 129 -8.05 15.39 8.05
CA SER A 129 -8.52 16.70 7.64
C SER A 129 -7.40 17.27 6.80
N VAL A 130 -7.55 17.13 5.49
CA VAL A 130 -6.94 17.91 4.41
C VAL A 130 -6.14 19.09 4.99
N LEU A 131 -4.89 18.86 5.39
CA LEU A 131 -3.91 19.93 5.43
C LEU A 131 -3.75 20.26 3.95
N GLY A 132 -4.47 21.31 3.57
CA GLY A 132 -4.76 21.75 2.21
C GLY A 132 -3.68 21.35 1.22
N VAL A 133 -3.97 20.35 0.39
CA VAL A 133 -3.42 20.36 -0.96
C VAL A 133 -4.16 21.47 -1.68
N GLN A 134 -3.73 22.70 -1.42
CA GLN A 134 -4.06 23.85 -2.23
C GLN A 134 -3.50 23.53 -3.61
N GLN A 135 -4.39 23.12 -4.52
CA GLN A 135 -4.00 22.77 -5.89
C GLN A 135 -3.31 24.01 -6.50
N PRO A 136 -2.03 23.92 -6.90
CA PRO A 136 -1.28 25.07 -7.40
C PRO A 136 -1.77 25.59 -8.77
N TRP A 137 -2.75 24.91 -9.38
CA TRP A 137 -3.21 25.18 -10.73
C TRP A 137 -4.20 26.36 -10.86
N HIS A 138 -4.68 26.93 -9.75
CA HIS A 138 -5.71 27.99 -9.80
C HIS A 138 -5.15 29.43 -9.76
N TRP A 139 -3.86 29.62 -9.46
CA TRP A 139 -3.26 30.97 -9.37
C TRP A 139 -2.68 31.47 -10.69
N THR A 140 -2.33 30.58 -11.62
CA THR A 140 -1.80 30.98 -12.94
C THR A 140 -2.87 31.59 -13.84
N TYR A 141 -4.15 31.23 -13.65
CA TYR A 141 -5.26 31.80 -14.44
C TYR A 141 -5.65 33.22 -14.01
N LEU A 142 -5.52 33.56 -12.72
CA LEU A 142 -5.85 34.91 -12.22
C LEU A 142 -4.78 35.95 -12.60
N GLY A 143 -3.51 35.56 -12.75
CA GLY A 143 -2.45 36.46 -13.23
C GLY A 143 -2.52 36.79 -14.72
N CYS A 144 -3.04 35.86 -15.54
CA CYS A 144 -3.21 36.11 -16.98
C CYS A 144 -4.39 37.03 -17.29
N ILE A 145 -5.46 36.99 -16.49
CA ILE A 145 -6.65 37.86 -16.72
C ILE A 145 -6.33 39.32 -16.36
N THR A 146 -5.52 39.59 -15.34
CA THR A 146 -5.11 40.96 -14.97
C THR A 146 -4.14 41.59 -15.98
N LEU A 147 -3.24 40.80 -16.57
CA LEU A 147 -2.34 41.29 -17.64
C LEU A 147 -3.07 41.56 -18.97
N LEU A 148 -4.16 40.86 -19.26
CA LEU A 148 -4.99 41.12 -20.43
C LEU A 148 -5.86 42.37 -20.26
N MET A 149 -6.42 42.61 -19.07
CA MET A 149 -7.23 43.81 -18.80
C MET A 149 -6.41 45.11 -18.82
N HIS A 150 -5.13 45.08 -18.44
CA HIS A 150 -4.29 46.28 -18.45
C HIS A 150 -3.80 46.70 -19.85
N ARG A 151 -4.01 45.86 -20.88
CA ARG A 151 -3.71 46.22 -22.28
C ARG A 151 -4.91 46.74 -23.06
N PHE A 152 -6.10 46.72 -22.48
CA PHE A 152 -7.35 47.15 -23.12
C PHE A 152 -7.98 48.41 -22.49
N PHE A 153 -7.35 49.00 -21.48
CA PHE A 153 -7.68 50.31 -20.91
C PHE A 153 -6.46 51.25 -20.99
#